data_AF-A0A9D2ZTB3-F1
#
_entry.id   AF-A0A9D2ZTB3-F1
#
_cell.length_a   1.000
_cell.length_b   1.000
_cell.length_c   1.000
_cell.angle_alpha   90.00
_cell.angle_beta   90.00
_cell.angle_gamma   90.00
#
_symmetry.space_group_name_H-M   'P 1'
#
loop_
_entity.id
_entity.type
_entity.pdbx_description
1 polymer ?
#
loop_
_entity_poly.entity_id
_entity_poly.type
_entity_poly.pdbx_seq_one_letter_code
_entity_poly.pdbx_strand_id
1 'polypeptide(L)'
;MPLSPTHRKRSPYLFHFDGQTVALGEPRYLQRIDERLREQGYATRPTYWDQAYLADLAAPSPEEAEHGQFAAPSDPAQLNSVGVSCSSSEFWSAMYARSFDATPWGGEGDTLYMPQLPDWLERTRAWTLDPLAPQDGPGDLDPAGGWVRVRDQSGAGAPLGLFQLTSPDYFWVFGSAPDLKQVVHLCRELGRDLSGFDTATAYLGYDLTCSSVRLPIECAQPLQEQLFLAGVDAETLLWGEG
;
A
#
# COMPACT_ATOMS: atom_id res chain seq x y z
N MET A 1 -6.94 14.45 -20.23
CA MET A 1 -8.28 13.92 -19.83
C MET A 1 -8.34 13.94 -18.31
N PRO A 2 -9.43 14.35 -17.65
CA PRO A 2 -9.41 14.49 -16.20
C PRO A 2 -9.46 13.11 -15.55
N LEU A 3 -8.56 12.88 -14.59
CA LEU A 3 -8.72 11.80 -13.64
C LEU A 3 -10.11 11.91 -13.02
N SER A 4 -10.87 10.83 -13.01
CA SER A 4 -12.23 10.84 -12.46
C SER A 4 -12.15 10.78 -10.92
N PRO A 5 -12.92 11.60 -10.18
CA PRO A 5 -12.98 11.49 -8.73
C PRO A 5 -13.43 10.09 -8.32
N THR A 6 -12.57 9.37 -7.61
CA THR A 6 -12.85 8.01 -7.15
C THR A 6 -13.11 8.00 -5.65
N HIS A 7 -14.38 8.10 -5.26
CA HIS A 7 -14.79 7.85 -3.88
C HIS A 7 -15.11 6.35 -3.70
N ARG A 8 -14.13 5.57 -3.28
CA ARG A 8 -14.34 4.18 -2.82
C ARG A 8 -14.00 4.06 -1.34
N LYS A 9 -14.61 3.08 -0.68
CA LYS A 9 -14.25 2.74 0.70
C LYS A 9 -12.79 2.31 0.73
N ARG A 10 -12.01 2.90 1.64
CA ARG A 10 -10.61 2.52 1.87
C ARG A 10 -10.52 1.06 2.32
N SER A 11 -9.45 0.41 1.90
CA SER A 11 -9.07 -0.96 2.22
C SER A 11 -7.54 -1.01 2.31
N PRO A 12 -6.94 -1.99 2.98
CA PRO A 12 -5.49 -2.06 3.08
C PRO A 12 -4.84 -2.47 1.74
N TYR A 13 -3.55 -2.17 1.63
CA TYR A 13 -2.66 -2.67 0.59
C TYR A 13 -1.79 -3.78 1.17
N LEU A 14 -1.62 -4.87 0.43
CA LEU A 14 -0.75 -5.99 0.76
C LEU A 14 0.34 -6.12 -0.29
N PHE A 15 1.56 -6.24 0.18
CA PHE A 15 2.74 -6.42 -0.64
C PHE A 15 3.43 -7.71 -0.24
N HIS A 16 3.52 -8.66 -1.17
CA HIS A 16 4.17 -9.95 -0.97
C HIS A 16 5.51 -9.99 -1.72
N PHE A 17 6.59 -10.33 -1.03
CA PHE A 17 7.93 -10.42 -1.63
C PHE A 17 8.80 -11.32 -0.76
N ASP A 18 9.62 -12.17 -1.38
CA ASP A 18 10.66 -12.99 -0.69
C ASP A 18 10.20 -13.67 0.63
N GLY A 19 9.03 -14.32 0.62
CA GLY A 19 8.48 -14.98 1.81
C GLY A 19 8.05 -14.01 2.93
N GLN A 20 7.85 -12.74 2.61
CA GLN A 20 7.37 -11.69 3.50
C GLN A 20 6.07 -11.09 2.97
N THR A 21 5.26 -10.60 3.89
CA THR A 21 4.06 -9.82 3.60
C THR A 21 4.07 -8.53 4.41
N VAL A 22 3.84 -7.41 3.75
CA VAL A 22 3.69 -6.09 4.38
C VAL A 22 2.31 -5.53 4.07
N ALA A 23 1.60 -5.12 5.11
CA ALA A 23 0.32 -4.42 5.01
C ALA A 23 0.50 -2.92 5.24
N LEU A 24 -0.04 -2.10 4.33
CA LEU A 24 -0.12 -0.64 4.43
C LEU A 24 -1.58 -0.17 4.39
N GLY A 25 -1.84 1.05 4.88
CA GLY A 25 -3.15 1.70 4.80
C GLY A 25 -3.63 2.22 6.15
N GLU A 26 -4.95 2.32 6.34
CA GLU A 26 -5.50 2.91 7.57
C GLU A 26 -5.19 2.08 8.83
N PRO A 27 -4.87 2.74 9.97
CA PRO A 27 -4.49 2.08 11.22
C PRO A 27 -5.49 1.02 11.71
N ARG A 28 -6.80 1.27 11.57
CA ARG A 28 -7.86 0.34 11.97
C ARG A 28 -7.82 -1.01 11.22
N TYR A 29 -7.37 -1.02 9.97
CA TYR A 29 -7.25 -2.25 9.20
C TYR A 29 -5.95 -2.97 9.55
N LEU A 30 -4.87 -2.19 9.70
CA LEU A 30 -3.58 -2.70 10.11
C LEU A 30 -3.64 -3.37 11.49
N GLN A 31 -4.33 -2.77 12.46
CA GLN A 31 -4.53 -3.37 13.79
C GLN A 31 -5.25 -4.72 13.69
N ARG A 32 -6.31 -4.80 12.88
CA ARG A 32 -7.06 -6.05 12.68
C ARG A 32 -6.24 -7.13 11.97
N ILE A 33 -5.36 -6.74 11.05
CA ILE A 33 -4.41 -7.65 10.39
C ILE A 33 -3.41 -8.17 11.42
N ASP A 34 -2.83 -7.27 12.22
CA ASP A 34 -1.85 -7.59 13.26
C ASP A 34 -2.42 -8.56 14.31
N GLU A 35 -3.60 -8.26 14.84
CA GLU A 35 -4.31 -9.12 15.81
C GLU A 35 -4.55 -10.53 15.24
N ARG A 36 -5.11 -10.62 14.03
CA ARG A 36 -5.41 -11.90 13.37
C ARG A 36 -4.14 -12.75 13.15
N LEU A 37 -3.04 -12.12 12.77
CA LEU A 37 -1.75 -12.81 12.56
C LEU A 37 -1.18 -13.31 13.89
N ARG A 38 -1.17 -12.47 14.92
CA ARG A 38 -0.66 -12.83 16.26
C ARG A 38 -1.45 -13.95 16.91
N GLU A 39 -2.77 -13.95 16.76
CA GLU A 39 -3.65 -15.02 17.26
C GLU A 39 -3.33 -16.38 16.61
N GLN A 40 -2.81 -16.38 15.38
CA GLN A 40 -2.36 -17.58 14.66
C GLN A 40 -0.87 -17.91 14.93
N GLY A 41 -0.23 -17.21 15.86
CA GLY A 41 1.15 -17.45 16.29
C GLY A 41 2.22 -16.81 15.43
N TYR A 42 1.87 -15.92 14.50
CA TYR A 42 2.85 -15.19 13.69
C TYR A 42 3.48 -14.04 14.47
N ALA A 43 4.80 -13.89 14.35
CA ALA A 43 5.52 -12.72 14.85
C ALA A 43 5.40 -11.56 13.85
N THR A 44 4.62 -10.55 14.21
CA THR A 44 4.42 -9.35 13.40
C THR A 44 5.39 -8.23 13.80
N ARG A 45 5.66 -7.34 12.84
CA ARG A 45 6.52 -6.16 12.95
C ARG A 45 5.70 -4.92 12.60
N PRO A 46 4.87 -4.41 13.52
CA PRO A 46 4.17 -3.15 13.31
C PRO A 46 5.17 -2.00 13.32
N THR A 47 4.95 -1.02 12.46
CA THR A 47 5.64 0.27 12.51
C THR A 47 4.62 1.38 12.75
N TYR A 48 5.07 2.51 13.28
CA TYR A 48 4.22 3.62 13.64
C TYR A 48 4.82 4.92 13.08
N TRP A 49 3.98 5.92 12.82
CA TRP A 49 4.47 7.26 12.51
C TRP A 49 5.27 7.81 13.70
N ASP A 50 6.44 8.40 13.42
CA ASP A 50 7.25 9.03 14.45
C ASP A 50 6.54 10.28 15.00
N GLN A 51 6.37 10.35 16.32
CA GLN A 51 5.79 11.51 16.98
C GLN A 51 6.69 12.74 16.89
N ALA A 52 8.01 12.58 16.71
CA ALA A 52 8.93 13.71 16.53
C ALA A 52 8.57 14.53 15.29
N TYR A 53 8.27 13.87 14.17
CA TYR A 53 7.86 14.52 12.92
C TYR A 53 6.50 15.24 13.02
N LEU A 54 5.53 14.64 13.74
CA LEU A 54 4.23 15.27 13.97
C LEU A 54 4.27 16.41 15.00
N ALA A 55 5.17 16.32 15.98
CA ALA A 55 5.42 17.37 16.96
C ALA A 55 6.15 18.57 16.35
N ASP A 56 7.12 18.34 15.45
CA ASP A 56 7.83 19.41 14.71
C ASP A 56 6.90 20.23 13.82
N LEU A 57 5.94 19.60 13.16
CA LEU A 57 4.93 20.29 12.34
C LEU A 57 3.94 21.14 13.16
N ALA A 58 3.78 20.83 14.45
CA ALA A 58 2.91 21.54 15.38
C ALA A 58 3.67 22.51 16.32
N ALA A 59 5.00 22.49 16.30
CA ALA A 59 5.83 23.30 17.17
C ALA A 59 5.88 24.76 16.68
N PRO A 60 5.61 25.76 17.53
CA PRO A 60 5.71 27.17 17.17
C PRO A 60 7.16 27.65 17.02
N SER A 61 8.16 26.87 17.46
CA SER A 61 9.58 27.19 17.26
C SER A 61 10.51 25.95 17.33
N PRO A 62 11.68 25.99 16.67
CA PRO A 62 12.60 24.84 16.56
C PRO A 62 13.25 24.40 17.88
N GLU A 63 13.28 25.26 18.90
CA GLU A 63 13.97 24.98 20.17
C GLU A 63 13.15 24.05 21.10
N GLU A 64 11.84 23.88 20.84
CA GLU A 64 10.97 23.00 21.62
C GLU A 64 11.00 21.53 21.14
N ALA A 65 11.58 21.27 19.96
CA ALA A 65 11.67 19.95 19.33
C ALA A 65 12.74 19.02 19.94
N GLU A 66 13.80 19.59 20.52
CA GLU A 66 15.00 18.84 20.92
C GLU A 66 14.81 17.90 22.14
N HIS A 67 13.62 17.86 22.77
CA HIS A 67 13.38 17.12 24.01
C HIS A 67 12.43 15.92 23.87
N GLY A 68 12.14 15.47 22.65
CA GLY A 68 11.38 14.25 22.39
C GLY A 68 12.19 12.99 22.72
N GLN A 69 11.98 12.42 23.92
CA GLN A 69 12.47 11.07 24.24
C GLN A 69 11.94 10.07 23.19
N PHE A 70 12.84 9.31 22.54
CA PHE A 70 12.51 8.20 21.64
C PHE A 70 11.78 7.07 22.39
N ALA A 71 10.50 7.27 22.71
CA ALA A 71 9.61 6.26 23.24
C ALA A 71 8.80 5.64 22.08
N ALA A 72 8.80 4.31 21.99
CA ALA A 72 8.11 3.57 20.93
C ALA A 72 6.63 3.97 20.88
N PRO A 73 6.08 4.41 19.73
CA PRO A 73 4.67 4.71 19.66
C PRO A 73 3.91 3.38 19.77
N SER A 74 3.21 3.18 20.89
CA SER A 74 2.31 2.03 21.10
C SER A 74 0.85 2.38 20.81
N ASP A 75 0.59 3.57 20.26
CA ASP A 75 -0.77 4.03 19.94
C ASP A 75 -1.28 3.34 18.66
N PRO A 76 -2.33 2.51 18.75
CA PRO A 76 -2.92 1.86 17.58
C PRO A 76 -3.40 2.84 16.50
N ALA A 77 -3.71 4.10 16.86
CA ALA A 77 -4.10 5.13 15.90
C ALA A 77 -2.93 5.62 15.02
N GLN A 78 -1.68 5.37 15.42
CA GLN A 78 -0.47 5.81 14.72
C GLN A 78 0.17 4.71 13.87
N LEU A 79 -0.46 3.53 13.81
CA LEU A 79 0.06 2.38 13.07
C LEU A 79 0.12 2.69 11.56
N ASN A 80 1.30 2.56 10.96
CA ASN A 80 1.53 2.90 9.54
C ASN A 80 1.83 1.69 8.64
N SER A 81 2.37 0.60 9.20
CA SER A 81 2.52 -0.68 8.51
C SER A 81 2.50 -1.86 9.46
N VAL A 82 2.21 -3.05 8.93
CA VAL A 82 2.37 -4.33 9.62
C VAL A 82 3.10 -5.31 8.72
N GLY A 83 4.34 -5.62 9.06
CA GLY A 83 5.13 -6.65 8.37
C GLY A 83 5.06 -8.02 9.05
N VAL A 84 5.13 -9.10 8.28
CA VAL A 84 5.21 -10.48 8.78
C VAL A 84 6.07 -11.33 7.85
N SER A 85 6.86 -12.24 8.43
CA SER A 85 7.67 -13.21 7.66
C SER A 85 6.82 -14.43 7.31
N CYS A 86 5.93 -14.27 6.33
CA CYS A 86 5.20 -15.38 5.72
C CYS A 86 4.89 -15.10 4.25
N SER A 87 4.76 -16.18 3.49
CA SER A 87 4.35 -16.14 2.08
C SER A 87 2.91 -15.64 1.94
N SER A 88 2.54 -15.25 0.71
CA SER A 88 1.15 -14.85 0.41
C SER A 88 0.14 -15.94 0.79
N SER A 89 0.45 -17.21 0.47
CA SER A 89 -0.43 -18.34 0.81
C SER A 89 -0.62 -18.47 2.32
N GLU A 90 0.46 -18.42 3.10
CA GLU A 90 0.41 -18.54 4.56
C GLU A 90 -0.35 -17.38 5.20
N PHE A 91 -0.12 -16.16 4.72
CA PHE A 91 -0.85 -14.97 5.15
C PHE A 91 -2.36 -15.16 4.97
N TRP A 92 -2.79 -15.54 3.77
CA TRP A 92 -4.21 -15.74 3.49
C TRP A 92 -4.79 -16.91 4.28
N SER A 93 -4.07 -18.03 4.42
CA SER A 93 -4.47 -19.15 5.28
C SER A 93 -4.71 -18.72 6.72
N ALA A 94 -3.83 -17.89 7.31
CA ALA A 94 -4.01 -17.36 8.66
C ALA A 94 -5.27 -16.48 8.77
N MET A 95 -5.51 -15.63 7.77
CA MET A 95 -6.70 -14.78 7.71
C MET A 95 -8.01 -15.59 7.63
N TYR A 96 -8.04 -16.65 6.82
CA TYR A 96 -9.18 -17.56 6.70
C TYR A 96 -9.37 -18.40 7.95
N ALA A 97 -8.30 -18.97 8.52
CA ALA A 97 -8.33 -19.75 9.75
C ALA A 97 -9.00 -18.96 10.88
N ARG A 98 -8.63 -17.69 11.04
CA ARG A 98 -9.26 -16.84 12.07
C ARG A 98 -10.74 -16.57 11.80
N SER A 99 -11.16 -16.41 10.54
CA SER A 99 -12.59 -16.30 10.22
C SER A 99 -13.35 -17.59 10.55
N PHE A 100 -12.72 -18.75 10.38
CA PHE A 100 -13.28 -20.05 10.76
C PHE A 100 -13.41 -20.20 12.28
N ASP A 101 -12.35 -19.87 13.03
CA ASP A 101 -12.33 -19.94 14.49
C ASP A 101 -13.35 -19.01 15.15
N ALA A 102 -13.60 -17.85 14.55
CA ALA A 102 -14.55 -16.86 15.05
C ALA A 102 -16.01 -17.17 14.68
N THR A 103 -16.25 -18.18 13.83
CA THR A 103 -17.61 -18.51 13.37
C THR A 103 -18.37 -19.26 14.47
N PRO A 104 -19.56 -18.77 14.89
CA PRO A 104 -20.41 -19.52 15.80
C PRO A 104 -21.03 -20.70 15.03
N TRP A 105 -20.45 -21.88 15.20
CA TRP A 105 -20.94 -23.11 14.57
C TRP A 105 -22.32 -23.47 15.14
N GLY A 106 -23.28 -23.70 14.23
CA GLY A 106 -24.65 -24.09 14.57
C GLY A 106 -24.72 -25.49 15.20
N GLY A 107 -25.90 -25.83 15.71
CA GLY A 107 -26.21 -27.15 16.26
C GLY A 107 -26.46 -28.20 15.18
N GLU A 108 -26.74 -29.43 15.62
CA GLU A 108 -27.07 -30.53 14.72
C GLU A 108 -28.36 -30.23 13.93
N GLY A 109 -28.28 -30.29 12.59
CA GLY A 109 -29.38 -29.98 11.69
C GLY A 109 -29.40 -28.56 11.13
N ASP A 110 -28.53 -27.67 11.62
CA ASP A 110 -28.42 -26.31 11.09
C ASP A 110 -27.70 -26.29 9.73
N THR A 111 -28.15 -25.42 8.83
CA THR A 111 -27.45 -25.16 7.57
C THR A 111 -26.17 -24.39 7.85
N LEU A 112 -25.02 -25.03 7.66
CA LEU A 112 -23.73 -24.40 7.83
C LEU A 112 -23.37 -23.56 6.60
N TYR A 113 -22.98 -22.31 6.83
CA TYR A 113 -22.42 -21.45 5.80
C TYR A 113 -20.91 -21.36 6.00
N MET A 114 -20.18 -21.40 4.88
CA MET A 114 -18.74 -21.21 4.92
C MET A 114 -18.42 -19.80 5.41
N PRO A 115 -17.52 -19.64 6.41
CA PRO A 115 -17.12 -18.33 6.90
C PRO A 115 -16.58 -17.48 5.75
N GLN A 116 -17.19 -16.32 5.54
CA GLN A 116 -16.69 -15.35 4.57
C GLN A 116 -15.62 -14.49 5.23
N LEU A 117 -14.69 -13.96 4.43
CA LEU A 117 -13.79 -12.94 4.95
C LEU A 117 -14.61 -11.66 5.22
N PRO A 118 -14.20 -10.83 6.19
CA PRO A 118 -14.83 -9.52 6.34
C PRO A 118 -14.71 -8.70 5.05
N ASP A 119 -15.74 -7.93 4.68
CA ASP A 119 -15.78 -7.11 3.45
C ASP A 119 -14.51 -6.29 3.18
N TRP A 120 -13.89 -5.74 4.23
CA TRP A 120 -12.68 -4.93 4.08
C TRP A 120 -11.47 -5.76 3.62
N LEU A 121 -11.42 -7.03 4.04
CA LEU A 121 -10.35 -7.95 3.72
C LEU A 121 -10.57 -8.56 2.32
N GLU A 122 -11.82 -8.83 1.94
CA GLU A 122 -12.17 -9.22 0.55
C GLU A 122 -11.85 -8.14 -0.49
N ARG A 123 -11.89 -6.86 -0.06
CA ARG A 123 -11.56 -5.70 -0.90
C ARG A 123 -10.10 -5.29 -0.80
N THR A 124 -9.29 -6.07 -0.10
CA THR A 124 -7.88 -5.76 0.07
C THR A 124 -7.17 -5.85 -1.26
N ARG A 125 -6.22 -4.94 -1.46
CA ARG A 125 -5.48 -4.82 -2.71
C ARG A 125 -4.14 -5.48 -2.52
N ALA A 126 -3.76 -6.40 -3.39
CA ALA A 126 -2.56 -7.18 -3.20
C ALA A 126 -1.65 -7.16 -4.44
N TRP A 127 -0.36 -6.98 -4.20
CA TRP A 127 0.70 -7.08 -5.19
C TRP A 127 1.77 -8.06 -4.72
N THR A 128 2.42 -8.70 -5.69
CA THR A 128 3.61 -9.53 -5.50
C THR A 128 4.76 -8.91 -6.30
N LEU A 129 5.93 -8.86 -5.71
CA LEU A 129 7.13 -8.42 -6.41
C LEU A 129 7.56 -9.53 -7.39
N ASP A 130 7.61 -9.19 -8.68
CA ASP A 130 8.00 -10.09 -9.75
C ASP A 130 9.28 -9.55 -10.42
N PRO A 131 10.44 -10.24 -10.24
CA PRO A 131 11.71 -9.90 -10.87
C PRO A 131 11.66 -9.86 -12.41
N LEU A 132 10.66 -10.51 -13.01
CA LEU A 132 10.51 -10.65 -14.45
C LEU A 132 9.32 -9.84 -15.01
N ALA A 133 8.71 -8.97 -14.18
CA ALA A 133 7.61 -8.12 -14.61
C ALA A 133 8.00 -7.29 -15.85
N PRO A 134 7.28 -7.40 -16.97
CA PRO A 134 7.57 -6.59 -18.15
C PRO A 134 7.41 -5.10 -17.84
N GLN A 135 8.31 -4.28 -18.38
CA GLN A 135 8.28 -2.83 -18.24
C GLN A 135 7.81 -2.15 -19.53
N ASP A 136 7.10 -1.03 -19.36
CA ASP A 136 6.68 -0.10 -20.42
C ASP A 136 6.96 1.34 -19.97
N GLY A 137 8.12 1.85 -20.36
CA GLY A 137 8.57 3.20 -20.02
C GLY A 137 10.07 3.39 -20.24
N PRO A 138 10.56 4.63 -20.14
CA PRO A 138 11.94 4.97 -20.45
C PRO A 138 12.87 5.03 -19.22
N GLY A 139 12.36 4.82 -18.00
CA GLY A 139 13.17 4.83 -16.80
C GLY A 139 14.06 3.59 -16.65
N ASP A 140 15.01 3.68 -15.73
CA ASP A 140 15.92 2.58 -15.44
C ASP A 140 15.17 1.36 -14.88
N LEU A 141 15.78 0.18 -15.04
CA LEU A 141 15.29 -1.07 -14.47
C LEU A 141 15.43 -1.03 -12.94
N ASP A 142 14.40 -1.48 -12.22
CA ASP A 142 14.57 -1.89 -10.83
C ASP A 142 15.26 -3.27 -10.81
N PRO A 143 16.44 -3.43 -10.18
CA PRO A 143 17.05 -4.75 -10.01
C PRO A 143 16.14 -5.76 -9.29
N ALA A 144 15.20 -5.28 -8.46
CA ALA A 144 14.25 -6.11 -7.75
C ALA A 144 13.02 -6.51 -8.59
N GLY A 145 12.81 -5.87 -9.75
CA GLY A 145 11.66 -6.07 -10.63
C GLY A 145 10.46 -5.18 -10.33
N GLY A 146 9.28 -5.62 -10.78
CA GLY A 146 8.05 -4.84 -10.74
C GLY A 146 6.98 -5.42 -9.83
N TRP A 147 6.12 -4.56 -9.29
CA TRP A 147 4.98 -5.02 -8.51
C TRP A 147 3.80 -5.42 -9.41
N VAL A 148 3.47 -6.71 -9.38
CA VAL A 148 2.39 -7.33 -10.15
C VAL A 148 1.20 -7.64 -9.25
N ARG A 149 -0.01 -7.27 -9.66
CA ARG A 149 -1.25 -7.55 -8.92
C ARG A 149 -1.43 -9.06 -8.73
N VAL A 150 -1.81 -9.46 -7.53
CA VAL A 150 -2.20 -10.84 -7.22
C VAL A 150 -3.49 -11.17 -7.98
N ARG A 151 -3.51 -12.35 -8.60
CA ARG A 151 -4.69 -12.84 -9.34
C ARG A 151 -5.87 -13.03 -8.39
N ASP A 152 -7.08 -12.94 -8.93
CA ASP A 152 -8.33 -13.23 -8.20
C ASP A 152 -8.68 -12.29 -7.03
N GLN A 153 -7.91 -11.22 -6.81
CA GLN A 153 -8.26 -10.15 -5.88
C GLN A 153 -9.00 -9.01 -6.59
N SER A 154 -10.30 -8.88 -6.29
CA SER A 154 -11.18 -7.88 -6.91
C SER A 154 -10.94 -6.43 -6.45
N GLY A 155 -10.09 -6.25 -5.41
CA GLY A 155 -9.87 -4.97 -4.76
C GLY A 155 -9.09 -3.92 -5.57
N ALA A 156 -8.42 -4.28 -6.67
CA ALA A 156 -7.52 -3.39 -7.41
C ALA A 156 -8.21 -2.09 -7.86
N GLY A 157 -8.00 -1.01 -7.11
CA GLY A 157 -8.63 0.29 -7.35
C GLY A 157 -8.45 1.27 -6.19
N ALA A 158 -9.12 2.41 -6.30
CA ALA A 158 -8.95 3.58 -5.44
C ALA A 158 -9.04 3.32 -3.91
N PRO A 159 -8.34 4.13 -3.07
CA PRO A 159 -7.46 5.24 -3.48
C PRO A 159 -6.20 4.77 -4.22
N LEU A 160 -5.53 5.71 -4.89
CA LEU A 160 -4.19 5.44 -5.40
C LEU A 160 -3.23 5.31 -4.22
N GLY A 161 -2.26 4.41 -4.28
CA GLY A 161 -1.20 4.29 -3.28
C GLY A 161 0.10 4.82 -3.85
N LEU A 162 0.73 5.80 -3.19
CA LEU A 162 2.05 6.34 -3.50
C LEU A 162 3.00 5.90 -2.38
N PHE A 163 3.74 4.82 -2.61
CA PHE A 163 4.52 4.18 -1.55
C PHE A 163 5.99 4.02 -1.93
N GLN A 164 6.85 4.33 -0.99
CA GLN A 164 8.26 4.01 -1.08
C GLN A 164 8.51 2.63 -0.47
N LEU A 165 8.98 1.68 -1.29
CA LEU A 165 9.04 0.25 -0.93
C LEU A 165 10.44 -0.34 -1.10
N THR A 166 11.02 -0.23 -2.31
CA THR A 166 12.23 -0.98 -2.69
C THR A 166 13.50 -0.14 -2.61
N SER A 167 13.39 1.19 -2.71
CA SER A 167 14.53 2.10 -2.81
C SER A 167 14.21 3.48 -2.22
N PRO A 168 15.20 4.18 -1.62
CA PRO A 168 15.04 5.56 -1.17
C PRO A 168 14.91 6.56 -2.33
N ASP A 169 15.32 6.20 -3.53
CA ASP A 169 15.35 7.11 -4.69
C ASP A 169 14.07 7.05 -5.53
N TYR A 170 13.20 6.07 -5.27
CA TYR A 170 12.01 5.81 -6.07
C TYR A 170 10.78 5.55 -5.21
N PHE A 171 9.62 5.93 -5.74
CA PHE A 171 8.33 5.52 -5.20
C PHE A 171 7.50 4.81 -6.26
N TRP A 172 6.49 4.09 -5.78
CA TRP A 172 5.60 3.27 -6.57
C TRP A 172 4.18 3.81 -6.49
N VAL A 173 3.49 3.83 -7.63
CA VAL A 173 2.07 4.14 -7.75
C VAL A 173 1.29 2.85 -7.96
N PHE A 174 0.29 2.64 -7.10
CA PHE A 174 -0.60 1.49 -7.08
C PHE A 174 -2.04 1.91 -7.30
N GLY A 175 -2.77 1.16 -8.11
CA GLY A 175 -4.15 1.48 -8.45
C GLY A 175 -4.80 0.45 -9.35
N SER A 176 -5.98 0.76 -9.87
CA SER A 176 -6.55 -0.03 -10.96
C SER A 176 -5.78 0.24 -12.26
N ALA A 177 -5.78 -0.72 -13.20
CA ALA A 177 -5.14 -0.50 -14.51
C ALA A 177 -5.68 0.75 -15.24
N PRO A 178 -7.00 1.05 -15.23
CA PRO A 178 -7.52 2.32 -15.76
C PRO A 178 -6.96 3.57 -15.08
N ASP A 179 -6.79 3.56 -13.76
CA ASP A 179 -6.26 4.71 -13.01
C ASP A 179 -4.77 4.89 -13.29
N LEU A 180 -4.00 3.80 -13.26
CA LEU A 180 -2.56 3.83 -13.53
C LEU A 180 -2.26 4.29 -14.97
N LYS A 181 -3.09 3.90 -15.95
CA LYS A 181 -2.98 4.41 -17.32
C LYS A 181 -3.15 5.93 -17.37
N GLN A 182 -4.06 6.49 -16.57
CA GLN A 182 -4.25 7.94 -16.47
C GLN A 182 -3.07 8.60 -15.74
N VAL A 183 -2.52 7.97 -14.70
CA VAL A 183 -1.30 8.43 -14.03
C VAL A 183 -0.12 8.49 -15.00
N VAL A 184 0.13 7.45 -15.79
CA VAL A 184 1.20 7.44 -16.81
C VAL A 184 1.01 8.59 -17.81
N HIS A 185 -0.23 8.85 -18.23
CA HIS A 185 -0.53 9.96 -19.11
C HIS A 185 -0.24 11.32 -18.46
N LEU A 186 -0.68 11.51 -17.21
CA LEU A 186 -0.40 12.71 -16.41
C LEU A 186 1.11 12.92 -16.26
N CYS A 187 1.88 11.86 -15.96
CA CYS A 187 3.33 11.95 -15.84
C CYS A 187 3.97 12.42 -17.15
N ARG A 188 3.51 11.95 -18.31
CA ARG A 188 3.99 12.43 -19.62
C ARG A 188 3.65 13.89 -19.89
N GLU A 189 2.53 14.38 -19.36
CA GLU A 189 2.18 15.81 -19.44
C GLU A 189 3.09 16.65 -18.54
N LEU A 190 3.30 16.22 -17.29
CA LEU A 190 4.16 16.89 -16.32
C LEU A 190 5.64 16.88 -16.74
N GLY A 191 6.11 15.81 -17.38
CA GLY A 191 7.49 15.68 -17.87
C GLY A 191 7.89 16.70 -18.95
N ARG A 192 6.93 17.51 -19.44
CA ARG A 192 7.25 18.66 -20.31
C ARG A 192 7.84 19.83 -19.53
N ASP A 193 7.43 19.98 -18.27
CA ASP A 193 7.72 21.15 -17.44
C ASP A 193 8.52 20.80 -16.18
N LEU A 194 8.42 19.55 -15.69
CA LEU A 194 9.03 19.07 -14.46
C LEU A 194 9.98 17.89 -14.73
N SER A 195 11.14 17.89 -14.09
CA SER A 195 12.15 16.84 -14.21
C SER A 195 11.69 15.51 -13.59
N GLY A 196 12.20 14.39 -14.12
CA GLY A 196 12.01 13.05 -13.57
C GLY A 196 10.73 12.36 -14.04
N PHE A 197 9.67 13.12 -14.30
CA PHE A 197 8.38 12.57 -14.76
C PHE A 197 8.44 11.91 -16.15
N ASP A 198 9.38 12.33 -16.99
CA ASP A 198 9.68 11.70 -18.26
C ASP A 198 10.21 10.26 -18.09
N THR A 199 10.76 9.90 -16.93
CA THR A 199 11.27 8.55 -16.60
C THR A 199 10.20 7.59 -16.05
N ALA A 200 8.94 8.02 -15.94
CA ALA A 200 7.86 7.21 -15.39
C ALA A 200 7.74 5.85 -16.11
N THR A 201 7.86 4.77 -15.35
CA THR A 201 7.94 3.41 -15.91
C THR A 201 6.82 2.54 -15.38
N ALA A 202 5.94 2.09 -16.28
CA ALA A 202 4.87 1.16 -15.93
C ALA A 202 5.39 -0.27 -15.89
N TYR A 203 4.95 -1.05 -14.90
CA TYR A 203 5.18 -2.49 -14.83
C TYR A 203 3.87 -3.22 -15.10
N LEU A 204 3.93 -4.18 -16.02
CA LEU A 204 2.76 -4.89 -16.53
C LEU A 204 2.53 -6.17 -15.73
N GLY A 205 1.26 -6.46 -15.45
CA GLY A 205 0.87 -7.71 -14.82
C GLY A 205 0.73 -8.87 -15.80
N TYR A 206 0.26 -10.02 -15.29
CA TYR A 206 0.05 -11.23 -16.09
C TYR A 206 -0.92 -11.05 -17.27
N ASP A 207 -1.84 -10.10 -17.19
CA ASP A 207 -2.81 -9.75 -18.23
C ASP A 207 -2.28 -8.67 -19.19
N LEU A 208 -0.99 -8.33 -19.09
CA LEU A 208 -0.32 -7.25 -19.82
C LEU A 208 -0.96 -5.87 -19.60
N THR A 209 -1.71 -5.69 -18.52
CA THR A 209 -2.23 -4.38 -18.13
C THR A 209 -1.35 -3.76 -17.04
N CYS A 210 -1.33 -2.42 -16.99
CA CYS A 210 -0.52 -1.67 -16.03
C CYS A 210 -0.88 -2.08 -14.59
N SER A 211 0.11 -2.54 -13.85
CA SER A 211 -0.04 -3.08 -12.50
C SER A 211 0.52 -2.16 -11.42
N SER A 212 1.61 -1.49 -11.74
CA SER A 212 2.22 -0.44 -10.91
C SER A 212 3.00 0.52 -11.82
N VAL A 213 3.32 1.71 -11.30
CA VAL A 213 4.18 2.68 -11.99
C VAL A 213 5.28 3.08 -11.04
N ARG A 214 6.53 3.11 -11.50
CA ARG A 214 7.69 3.59 -10.72
C ARG A 214 8.11 4.96 -11.21
N LEU A 215 8.38 5.86 -10.26
CA LEU A 215 8.90 7.20 -10.52
C LEU A 215 10.00 7.56 -9.52
N PRO A 216 10.94 8.45 -9.89
CA PRO A 216 11.89 9.06 -8.95
C PRO A 216 11.19 9.79 -7.79
N ILE A 217 11.79 9.80 -6.61
CA ILE A 217 11.18 10.34 -5.39
C ILE A 217 10.84 11.83 -5.49
N GLU A 218 11.61 12.62 -6.25
CA GLU A 218 11.34 14.04 -6.48
C GLU A 218 10.00 14.31 -7.19
N CYS A 219 9.45 13.30 -7.88
CA CYS A 219 8.15 13.40 -8.54
C CYS A 219 6.97 13.18 -7.57
N ALA A 220 7.21 12.71 -6.34
CA ALA A 220 6.15 12.27 -5.43
C ALA A 220 5.21 13.41 -5.01
N GLN A 221 5.77 14.51 -4.49
CA GLN A 221 4.97 15.67 -4.06
C GLN A 221 4.22 16.33 -5.22
N PRO A 222 4.86 16.69 -6.37
CA PRO A 222 4.12 17.28 -7.48
C PRO A 222 3.02 16.35 -8.02
N LEU A 223 3.25 15.04 -8.06
CA LEU A 223 2.23 14.09 -8.48
C LEU A 223 1.05 14.08 -7.50
N GLN A 224 1.32 14.03 -6.20
CA GLN A 224 0.29 14.06 -5.16
C GLN A 224 -0.57 15.33 -5.26
N GLU A 225 0.04 16.50 -5.48
CA GLU A 225 -0.67 17.77 -5.66
C GLU A 225 -1.59 17.74 -6.89
N GLN A 226 -1.12 17.20 -8.02
CA GLN A 226 -1.93 17.09 -9.23
C GLN A 226 -3.09 16.10 -9.07
N LEU A 227 -2.86 14.98 -8.39
CA LEU A 227 -3.92 14.03 -8.03
C LEU A 227 -4.98 14.70 -7.15
N PHE A 228 -4.55 15.47 -6.14
CA PHE A 228 -5.45 16.22 -5.27
C PHE A 228 -6.27 17.27 -6.04
N LEU A 229 -5.64 18.06 -6.91
CA LEU A 229 -6.32 19.05 -7.76
C LEU A 229 -7.32 18.40 -8.72
N ALA A 230 -7.07 17.17 -9.15
CA ALA A 230 -8.00 16.38 -9.95
C ALA A 230 -9.09 15.66 -9.14
N GLY A 231 -9.11 15.83 -7.82
CA GLY A 231 -10.08 15.19 -6.92
C GLY A 231 -9.86 13.68 -6.75
N VAL A 232 -8.64 13.20 -7.00
CA VAL A 232 -8.24 11.80 -6.79
C VAL A 232 -7.67 11.65 -5.39
N ASP A 233 -8.27 10.76 -4.61
CA ASP A 233 -7.75 10.39 -3.29
C ASP A 233 -6.52 9.49 -3.44
N ALA A 234 -5.42 9.89 -2.79
CA ALA A 234 -4.15 9.18 -2.79
C ALA A 234 -3.69 8.94 -1.35
N GLU A 235 -3.35 7.70 -1.03
CA GLU A 235 -2.68 7.32 0.20
C GLU A 235 -1.18 7.34 -0.02
N THR A 236 -0.44 7.97 0.88
CA THR A 236 1.01 8.10 0.77
C THR A 236 1.69 7.49 2.00
N LEU A 237 2.80 6.80 1.75
CA LEU A 237 3.75 6.35 2.76
C LEU A 237 5.13 6.43 2.11
N LEU A 238 5.79 7.56 2.32
CA LEU A 238 7.16 7.81 1.87
C LEU A 238 8.07 7.73 3.09
N TRP A 239 9.31 7.30 2.91
CA TRP A 239 10.30 7.43 3.98
C TRP A 239 10.56 8.94 4.09
N GLY A 240 10.30 9.54 5.25
CA GLY A 240 10.53 10.96 5.42
C GLY A 240 11.98 11.32 5.06
N GLU A 241 12.20 12.50 4.50
CA GLU A 241 13.52 13.11 4.59
C GLU A 241 13.76 13.40 6.08
N GLY A 242 14.78 12.76 6.65
CA GLY A 242 15.28 13.11 7.98
C GLY A 242 16.05 14.41 7.95
#